data_AF-A0A284VUS1-F1
#
_entry.id   AF-A0A284VUS1-F1
#
_cell.length_a   1.000
_cell.length_b   1.000
_cell.length_c   1.000
_cell.angle_alpha   90.00
_cell.angle_beta   90.00
_cell.angle_gamma   90.00
#
_symmetry.space_group_name_H-M   'P 1'
#
loop_
_entity.id
_entity.type
_entity.pdbx_description
1 polymer ?
#
loop_
_entity_poly.entity_id
_entity_poly.type
_entity_poly.pdbx_seq_one_letter_code
_entity_poly.pdbx_strand_id
1 'polypeptide(L)' 'MARIIELKKEDLILKDGEIEGFLERVVTPFGTSAKADIPRKYIGKRVYVIITKSLVD' A
#
# COMPACT_ATOMS: atom_id res chain seq x y z
N MET A 1 -1.69 19.76 -1.93
CA MET A 1 -0.51 19.56 -2.80
C MET A 1 -0.73 18.31 -3.64
N ALA A 2 -0.38 18.33 -4.93
CA ALA A 2 -0.63 17.20 -5.84
C ALA A 2 0.36 16.06 -5.55
N ARG A 3 -0.16 14.87 -5.21
CA ARG A 3 0.65 13.67 -5.01
C ARG A 3 0.89 13.01 -6.37
N ILE A 4 2.15 12.96 -6.82
CA ILE A 4 2.53 12.29 -8.07
C ILE A 4 2.91 10.86 -7.72
N ILE A 5 2.11 9.89 -8.17
CA ILE A 5 2.40 8.46 -8.07
C ILE A 5 2.76 7.99 -9.48
N GLU A 6 4.06 7.93 -9.77
CA GLU A 6 4.57 7.35 -11.02
C GLU A 6 4.83 5.85 -10.81
N LEU A 7 4.09 5.01 -11.53
CA LEU A 7 4.35 3.58 -11.62
C LEU A 7 5.05 3.30 -12.97
N LYS A 8 6.38 3.41 -13.00
CA LYS A 8 7.17 2.91 -14.14
C LYS A 8 7.34 1.41 -13.96
N LYS A 9 7.30 0.66 -15.06
CA LYS A 9 7.25 -0.83 -15.10
C LYS A 9 8.28 -1.55 -14.21
N GLU A 10 9.33 -0.87 -13.76
CA GLU A 10 10.41 -1.43 -12.96
C GLU A 10 10.71 -0.65 -11.68
N ASP A 11 10.30 0.63 -11.56
CA ASP A 11 10.62 1.49 -10.41
C ASP A 11 9.39 2.24 -9.89
N LEU A 12 9.09 2.04 -8.60
CA LEU A 12 8.11 2.81 -7.84
C LEU A 12 8.85 3.82 -6.97
N ILE A 13 8.85 5.09 -7.37
CA ILE A 13 9.48 6.17 -6.62
C ILE A 13 8.38 6.96 -5.90
N LEU A 14 8.32 6.81 -4.59
CA LEU A 14 7.43 7.57 -3.72
C LEU A 14 8.24 8.67 -3.03
N LYS A 15 7.98 9.92 -3.42
CA LYS A 15 8.55 11.11 -2.78
C LYS A 15 7.46 11.83 -2.02
N ASP A 16 7.17 11.34 -0.82
CA ASP A 16 6.18 11.96 0.06
C ASP A 16 6.68 11.91 1.52
N GLY A 17 6.68 13.05 2.20
CA GLY A 17 7.03 13.16 3.62
C GLY A 17 5.94 12.64 4.56
N GLU A 18 4.79 12.32 4.00
CA GLU A 18 3.61 11.77 4.68
C GLU A 18 3.61 10.23 4.70
N ILE A 19 4.70 9.56 4.33
CA ILE A 19 4.79 8.08 4.44
C ILE A 19 5.27 7.73 5.85
N GLU A 20 4.50 6.86 6.52
CA GLU A 20 4.82 6.34 7.85
C GLU A 20 5.58 5.01 7.75
N GLY A 21 5.29 4.20 6.73
CA GLY A 21 6.00 2.96 6.54
C GLY A 21 5.53 2.12 5.34
N PHE A 22 6.21 0.99 5.17
CA PHE A 22 5.92 -0.01 4.15
C PHE A 22 5.75 -1.37 4.79
N LEU A 23 4.71 -2.09 4.39
CA LEU A 23 4.48 -3.48 4.80
C LEU A 23 4.47 -4.37 3.58
N GLU A 24 5.13 -5.52 3.71
CA GLU A 24 5.09 -6.56 2.69
C GLU A 24 4.27 -7.74 3.21
N ARG A 25 3.21 -8.11 2.48
CA ARG A 25 2.26 -9.14 2.90
C ARG A 25 1.75 -9.96 1.71
N VAL A 26 1.15 -11.10 2.02
CA VAL A 26 0.37 -11.90 1.06
C VAL A 26 -1.11 -11.63 1.29
N VAL A 27 -1.85 -11.40 0.22
CA VAL A 27 -3.30 -11.17 0.30
C VAL A 27 -4.01 -12.48 0.62
N THR A 28 -4.58 -12.58 1.81
CA THR A 28 -5.40 -13.72 2.22
C THR A 28 -6.88 -13.32 2.32
N PRO A 29 -7.82 -14.23 2.02
CA PRO A 29 -9.26 -13.94 2.06
C PRO A 29 -9.77 -13.75 3.50
N PHE A 30 -9.12 -14.39 4.47
CA PHE A 30 -9.43 -14.29 5.90
C PHE A 30 -8.12 -14.08 6.67
N GLY A 31 -8.16 -13.23 7.71
CA GLY A 31 -7.02 -12.94 8.55
C GLY A 31 -7.43 -12.18 9.82
N THR A 32 -6.51 -12.10 10.78
CA THR A 32 -6.69 -11.37 12.06
C THR A 32 -6.25 -9.91 11.99
N SER A 33 -5.75 -9.45 10.83
CA SER A 33 -5.28 -8.09 10.60
C SER A 33 -6.42 -7.13 10.22
N ALA A 34 -6.15 -5.82 10.30
CA ALA A 34 -7.03 -4.78 9.79
C ALA A 34 -7.35 -5.02 8.29
N LYS A 35 -8.60 -4.76 7.90
CA LYS A 35 -9.09 -4.98 6.55
C LYS A 35 -8.58 -3.86 5.63
N ALA A 36 -7.91 -4.25 4.55
CA ALA A 36 -7.63 -3.39 3.40
C ALA A 36 -8.51 -3.83 2.23
N ASP A 37 -9.16 -2.88 1.56
CA ASP A 37 -10.00 -3.17 0.40
C ASP A 37 -9.13 -3.53 -0.81
N ILE A 38 -8.90 -4.84 -0.98
CA ILE A 38 -8.08 -5.38 -2.06
C ILE A 38 -8.98 -6.19 -3.00
N PRO A 39 -8.96 -5.93 -4.33
CA PRO A 39 -9.74 -6.71 -5.28
C PRO A 39 -9.40 -8.20 -5.21
N ARG A 40 -10.44 -9.06 -5.26
CA ARG A 40 -10.29 -10.53 -5.14
C ARG A 40 -9.29 -11.17 -6.12
N LYS A 41 -9.08 -10.54 -7.29
CA LYS A 41 -8.10 -10.99 -8.31
C LYS A 41 -6.64 -10.99 -7.82
N TYR A 42 -6.35 -10.38 -6.68
CA TYR A 42 -5.01 -10.32 -6.08
C TYR A 42 -4.83 -11.28 -4.90
N ILE A 43 -5.85 -12.09 -4.54
CA ILE A 43 -5.71 -13.12 -3.50
C ILE A 43 -4.57 -14.08 -3.88
N GLY A 44 -3.72 -14.40 -2.90
CA GLY A 44 -2.54 -15.25 -3.09
C GLY A 44 -1.32 -14.55 -3.68
N LYS A 45 -1.42 -13.25 -4.02
CA LYS A 45 -0.28 -12.46 -4.49
C LYS A 45 0.43 -11.75 -3.34
N ARG A 46 1.74 -11.56 -3.49
CA ARG A 46 2.56 -10.69 -2.64
C ARG A 46 2.27 -9.24 -3.01
N VAL A 47 2.03 -8.41 -2.00
CA VAL A 47 1.70 -7.00 -2.15
C VAL A 47 2.54 -6.16 -1.19
N TYR A 48 2.84 -4.95 -1.64
CA TYR A 48 3.38 -3.90 -0.79
C TYR A 48 2.24 -2.96 -0.40
N VAL A 49 2.05 -2.76 0.90
CA VAL A 49 1.09 -1.82 1.47
C VAL A 49 1.88 -0.61 1.97
N ILE A 50 1.51 0.57 1.49
CA ILE A 50 2.10 1.84 1.89
C ILE A 50 1.20 2.41 2.99
N ILE A 51 1.78 2.70 4.14
CA ILE A 51 1.08 3.39 5.23
C ILE A 51 1.44 4.85 5.14
N THR A 52 0.42 5.69 4.96
CA THR A 52 0.57 7.15 5.06
C THR A 52 0.24 7.60 6.48
N LYS A 53 0.96 8.61 6.98
CA LYS A 53 0.62 9.31 8.22
C LYS A 53 -0.82 9.82 8.11
N SER A 54 -1.56 9.70 9.20
CA SER A 54 -2.94 10.16 9.26
C SER A 54 -3.02 11.67 9.00
N LEU A 55 -4.01 12.14 8.23
CA LEU A 55 -4.29 13.57 8.01
C LEU A 55 -5.02 14.23 9.19
N VAL A 56 -5.02 13.59 10.36
CA VAL A 56 -5.66 14.07 11.58
C VAL A 56 -4.61 13.98 12.66
N ASP A 57 -3.93 15.10 12.89
CA ASP A 57 -3.29 15.42 14.18
C ASP A 57 -4.36 15.60 15.27
#